data_AF-A0A6G0ZDS2-F1
#
_entry.id   AF-A0A6G0ZDS2-F1
#
_cell.length_a   1.000
_cell.length_b   1.000
_cell.length_c   1.000
_cell.angle_alpha   90.00
_cell.angle_beta   90.00
_cell.angle_gamma   90.00
#
_symmetry.space_group_name_H-M   'P 1'
#
loop_
_entity.id
_entity.type
_entity.pdbx_description
1 polymer ?
#
loop_
_entity_poly.entity_id
_entity_poly.type
_entity_poly.pdbx_seq_one_letter_code
_entity_poly.pdbx_strand_id
1 'polypeptide(L)'
;MLEGKLIRPLFKIFFLSEMSFNRYKDIIEEGDTVILYISPQAMYAIQAQSVIENRKGEKVENVMQTKYGALKISSLFGKPFGSKVSLSNGWAHVLYPTSELWTQTLPHRTQIIYTPDISLIMFMLELKPGSIVVESGTGSGSLTHSMAVRVKPTGHIYTYDFHEQRADQAQKEFKAHGLSENVTSQCRDVCQNGFSDDVTGKADAVFLDLPHPHLVVPFAIKALKPSGN
;
A
#
# COMPACT_ATOMS: atom_id res chain seq x y z
N MET A 1 44.47 -39.84 8.97
CA MET A 1 44.48 -38.39 9.23
C MET A 1 43.51 -37.78 8.23
N LEU A 2 42.30 -37.48 8.70
CA LEU A 2 41.17 -36.96 7.91
C LEU A 2 41.19 -35.44 8.00
N GLU A 3 41.36 -34.73 6.89
CA GLU A 3 41.10 -33.29 6.83
C GLU A 3 39.75 -33.02 6.17
N GLY A 4 38.84 -32.48 6.98
CA GLY A 4 37.45 -32.23 6.65
C GLY A 4 37.26 -31.01 5.77
N LYS A 5 36.51 -31.18 4.68
CA LYS A 5 35.87 -30.07 3.97
C LYS A 5 34.78 -29.47 4.87
N LEU A 6 35.00 -28.24 5.30
CA LEU A 6 34.01 -27.43 6.00
C LEU A 6 32.92 -26.99 5.00
N ILE A 7 31.87 -27.81 4.85
CA ILE A 7 30.66 -27.44 4.14
C ILE A 7 29.93 -26.42 5.02
N ARG A 8 29.93 -25.15 4.61
CA ARG A 8 29.12 -24.11 5.25
C ARG A 8 27.64 -24.43 4.98
N PRO A 9 26.77 -24.50 6.00
CA PRO A 9 25.36 -24.73 5.76
C PRO A 9 24.77 -23.47 5.09
N LEU A 10 24.18 -23.67 3.91
CA LEU A 10 23.31 -22.68 3.28
C LEU A 10 22.11 -22.48 4.21
N PHE A 11 22.16 -21.47 5.07
CA PHE A 11 20.97 -20.96 5.74
C PHE A 11 20.07 -20.41 4.63
N LYS A 12 19.08 -21.21 4.20
CA LYS A 12 17.88 -20.70 3.53
C LYS A 12 17.16 -19.84 4.57
N ILE A 13 17.58 -18.58 4.68
CA ILE A 13 16.69 -17.52 5.13
C ILE A 13 15.55 -17.57 4.12
N PHE A 14 14.36 -17.93 4.58
CA PHE A 14 13.14 -17.58 3.87
C PHE A 14 13.19 -16.05 3.77
N PHE A 15 13.72 -15.53 2.67
CA PHE A 15 13.43 -14.17 2.26
C PHE A 15 11.91 -14.17 2.11
N LEU A 16 11.20 -13.59 3.09
CA LEU A 16 9.89 -13.04 2.81
C LEU A 16 10.13 -12.18 1.57
N SER A 17 9.54 -12.56 0.44
CA SER A 17 9.66 -11.79 -0.78
C SER A 17 9.29 -10.36 -0.43
N GLU A 18 10.23 -9.44 -0.66
CA GLU A 18 9.97 -8.07 -0.27
C GLU A 18 8.86 -7.53 -1.16
N MET A 19 7.74 -7.22 -0.50
CA MET A 19 6.51 -6.84 -1.16
C MET A 19 6.64 -5.42 -1.72
N SER A 20 5.86 -5.18 -2.77
CA SER A 20 5.73 -3.88 -3.44
C SER A 20 5.52 -2.73 -2.46
N PHE A 21 6.03 -1.53 -2.72
CA PHE A 21 6.02 -0.32 -1.84
C PHE A 21 6.98 -0.33 -0.64
N ASN A 22 7.57 -1.46 -0.25
CA ASN A 22 8.54 -1.42 0.86
C ASN A 22 9.87 -0.79 0.45
N ARG A 23 10.43 -1.28 -0.66
CA ARG A 23 11.61 -0.75 -1.32
C ARG A 23 11.53 -1.00 -2.82
N TYR A 24 12.23 -0.17 -3.58
CA TYR A 24 12.42 -0.44 -5.01
C TYR A 24 13.12 -1.78 -5.22
N LYS A 25 12.66 -2.49 -6.25
CA LYS A 25 13.31 -3.68 -6.76
C LYS A 25 13.23 -3.70 -8.28
N ASP A 26 14.18 -4.39 -8.89
CA ASP A 26 14.31 -4.37 -10.34
C ASP A 26 13.45 -5.43 -11.02
N ILE A 27 13.31 -6.62 -10.41
CA ILE A 27 12.69 -7.79 -11.03
C ILE A 27 11.31 -8.06 -10.44
N ILE A 28 10.36 -8.41 -11.31
CA ILE A 28 9.01 -8.82 -10.93
C ILE A 28 9.04 -10.28 -10.46
N GLU A 29 8.47 -10.51 -9.28
CA GLU A 29 8.37 -11.81 -8.63
C GLU A 29 6.92 -12.15 -8.30
N GLU A 30 6.69 -13.42 -7.92
CA GLU A 30 5.36 -13.85 -7.50
C GLU A 30 4.95 -13.19 -6.18
N GLY A 31 3.74 -12.64 -6.15
CA GLY A 31 3.18 -11.91 -5.01
C GLY A 31 3.23 -10.38 -5.13
N ASP A 32 3.96 -9.83 -6.10
CA ASP A 32 4.09 -8.38 -6.27
C ASP A 32 2.80 -7.71 -6.71
N THR A 33 2.58 -6.49 -6.25
CA THR A 33 1.73 -5.53 -6.96
C THR A 33 2.51 -4.92 -8.11
N VAL A 34 1.93 -4.92 -9.31
CA VAL A 34 2.52 -4.38 -10.55
C VAL A 34 1.51 -3.45 -11.21
N ILE A 35 1.96 -2.32 -11.75
CA ILE A 35 1.09 -1.42 -12.51
C ILE A 35 1.22 -1.73 -13.99
N LEU A 36 0.16 -2.24 -14.61
CA LEU A 36 0.07 -2.39 -16.06
C LEU A 36 -0.34 -1.05 -16.66
N TYR A 37 0.59 -0.41 -17.36
CA TYR A 37 0.40 0.84 -18.06
C TYR A 37 0.18 0.59 -19.55
N ILE A 38 -1.03 0.83 -20.05
CA ILE A 38 -1.32 0.75 -21.49
C ILE A 38 -1.44 2.14 -22.10
N SER A 39 -2.17 3.03 -21.43
CA SER A 39 -2.27 4.45 -21.77
C SER A 39 -2.61 5.25 -20.51
N PRO A 40 -2.56 6.59 -20.54
CA PRO A 40 -2.95 7.40 -19.38
C PRO A 40 -4.37 7.13 -18.86
N GLN A 41 -5.27 6.65 -19.73
CA GLN A 41 -6.66 6.30 -19.39
C GLN A 41 -6.87 4.80 -19.16
N ALA A 42 -5.83 3.98 -19.29
CA ALA A 42 -5.89 2.54 -19.17
C ALA A 42 -4.66 2.05 -18.39
N MET A 43 -4.78 2.16 -17.07
CA MET A 43 -3.80 1.65 -16.11
C MET A 43 -4.51 0.73 -15.12
N TYR A 44 -3.83 -0.33 -14.70
CA TYR A 44 -4.40 -1.32 -13.78
C TYR A 44 -3.36 -1.78 -12.78
N ALA A 45 -3.72 -1.84 -11.51
CA ALA A 45 -2.93 -2.58 -10.54
C ALA A 45 -3.25 -4.08 -10.64
N ILE A 46 -2.20 -4.89 -10.69
CA ILE A 46 -2.28 -6.33 -10.85
C ILE A 46 -1.49 -6.97 -9.73
N GLN A 47 -2.07 -7.99 -9.09
CA GLN A 47 -1.30 -8.89 -8.25
C GLN A 47 -0.63 -9.95 -9.12
N ALA A 48 0.70 -9.98 -9.10
CA ALA A 48 1.55 -10.87 -9.87
C ALA A 48 1.50 -12.29 -9.28
N GLN A 49 0.36 -12.95 -9.40
CA GLN A 49 0.15 -14.33 -8.99
C GLN A 49 -0.01 -15.20 -10.22
N SER A 50 0.69 -16.34 -10.27
CA SER A 50 0.64 -17.28 -11.41
C SER A 50 -0.75 -17.89 -11.59
N VAL A 51 -1.43 -18.11 -10.47
CA VAL A 51 -2.68 -18.86 -10.37
C VAL A 51 -3.62 -18.12 -9.44
N ILE A 52 -4.90 -18.08 -9.81
CA ILE A 52 -5.98 -17.57 -8.97
C ILE A 52 -7.03 -18.66 -8.77
N GLU A 53 -7.81 -18.53 -7.70
CA GLU A 53 -8.95 -19.39 -7.44
C GLU A 53 -10.19 -18.81 -8.14
N ASN A 54 -10.84 -19.61 -8.98
CA ASN A 54 -12.08 -19.21 -9.63
C ASN A 54 -13.28 -19.34 -8.66
N ARG A 55 -14.48 -18.91 -9.10
CA ARG A 55 -15.71 -19.00 -8.29
C ARG A 55 -16.10 -20.43 -7.87
N LYS A 56 -15.51 -21.45 -8.47
CA LYS A 56 -15.75 -22.87 -8.17
C LYS A 56 -14.68 -23.46 -7.25
N GLY A 57 -13.73 -22.66 -6.77
CA GLY A 57 -12.62 -23.14 -5.95
C GLY A 57 -11.47 -23.79 -6.74
N GLU A 58 -11.50 -23.71 -8.07
CA GLU A 58 -10.48 -24.34 -8.92
C GLU A 58 -9.33 -23.36 -9.16
N LYS A 59 -8.11 -23.87 -9.05
CA LYS A 59 -6.87 -23.16 -9.38
C LYS A 59 -6.71 -23.05 -10.90
N VAL A 60 -6.79 -21.83 -11.43
CA VAL A 60 -6.67 -21.55 -12.87
C VAL A 60 -5.53 -20.57 -13.15
N GLU A 61 -4.96 -20.64 -14.35
CA GLU A 61 -3.93 -19.68 -14.80
C GLU A 61 -4.49 -18.25 -14.70
N ASN A 62 -3.73 -17.36 -14.06
CA ASN A 62 -4.12 -15.97 -13.92
C ASN A 62 -3.89 -15.24 -15.25
N VAL A 63 -4.99 -14.94 -15.94
CA VAL A 63 -4.99 -14.23 -17.22
C VAL A 63 -5.85 -12.98 -17.09
N MET A 64 -5.23 -11.82 -17.22
CA MET A 64 -5.93 -10.56 -17.23
C MET A 64 -6.43 -10.24 -18.64
N GLN A 65 -7.71 -9.93 -18.76
CA GLN A 65 -8.29 -9.45 -20.01
C GLN A 65 -8.25 -7.92 -20.06
N THR A 66 -7.77 -7.39 -21.18
CA THR A 66 -7.77 -5.95 -21.46
C THR A 66 -8.46 -5.68 -22.79
N LYS A 67 -8.78 -4.41 -23.09
CA LYS A 67 -9.30 -4.03 -24.42
C LYS A 67 -8.31 -4.29 -25.57
N TYR A 68 -7.03 -4.50 -25.24
CA TYR A 68 -5.94 -4.82 -26.17
C TYR A 68 -5.50 -6.29 -26.05
N GLY A 69 -6.39 -7.14 -25.54
CA GLY A 69 -6.16 -8.57 -25.46
C GLY A 69 -5.68 -9.07 -24.09
N ALA A 70 -5.40 -10.37 -24.05
CA ALA A 70 -5.07 -11.11 -22.84
C ALA A 70 -3.59 -10.94 -22.46
N LEU A 71 -3.34 -10.83 -21.15
CA LEU A 71 -2.02 -10.88 -20.52
C LEU A 71 -1.97 -12.08 -19.57
N LYS A 72 -1.07 -13.04 -19.83
CA LYS A 72 -0.75 -14.10 -18.87
C LYS A 72 0.12 -13.49 -17.77
N ILE A 73 -0.33 -13.49 -16.52
CA ILE A 73 0.40 -12.86 -15.42
C ILE A 73 1.74 -13.57 -15.16
N SER A 74 1.78 -14.89 -15.37
CA SER A 74 3.01 -15.69 -15.31
C SER A 74 4.11 -15.21 -16.27
N SER A 75 3.76 -14.54 -17.36
CA SER A 75 4.73 -13.99 -18.31
C SER A 75 5.49 -12.79 -17.78
N LEU A 76 5.06 -12.21 -16.66
CA LEU A 76 5.71 -11.05 -16.04
C LEU A 76 6.92 -11.43 -15.20
N PHE A 77 6.95 -12.65 -14.64
CA PHE A 77 7.97 -13.06 -13.70
C PHE A 77 9.37 -13.07 -14.32
N GLY A 78 10.35 -12.58 -13.57
CA GLY A 78 11.74 -12.46 -14.03
C GLY A 78 11.99 -11.29 -14.98
N LYS A 79 10.95 -10.56 -15.42
CA LYS A 79 11.13 -9.33 -16.20
C LYS A 79 11.46 -8.17 -15.28
N PRO A 80 12.29 -7.22 -15.75
CA PRO A 80 12.51 -6.01 -15.00
C PRO A 80 11.28 -5.09 -15.06
N PHE A 81 11.00 -4.36 -13.98
CA PHE A 81 10.06 -3.25 -14.01
C PHE A 81 10.49 -2.22 -15.08
N GLY A 82 9.51 -1.58 -15.72
CA GLY A 82 9.66 -0.75 -16.91
C GLY A 82 9.59 -1.54 -18.24
N SER A 83 9.65 -2.88 -18.20
CA SER A 83 9.61 -3.70 -19.41
C SER A 83 8.35 -3.47 -20.24
N LYS A 84 8.53 -3.49 -21.57
CA LYS A 84 7.43 -3.64 -22.52
C LYS A 84 7.00 -5.10 -22.58
N VAL A 85 5.71 -5.36 -22.40
CA VAL A 85 5.11 -6.70 -22.44
C VAL A 85 4.08 -6.78 -23.55
N SER A 86 4.04 -7.93 -24.23
CA SER A 86 3.08 -8.18 -25.30
C SER A 86 1.73 -8.60 -24.72
N LEU A 87 0.68 -8.03 -25.26
CA LEU A 87 -0.70 -8.50 -25.09
C LEU A 87 -1.10 -9.31 -26.33
N SER A 88 -2.19 -10.06 -26.28
CA SER A 88 -2.65 -10.78 -27.48
C SER A 88 -3.02 -9.85 -28.65
N ASN A 89 -3.32 -8.57 -28.38
CA ASN A 89 -3.54 -7.55 -29.40
C ASN A 89 -2.94 -6.19 -28.99
N GLY A 90 -1.61 -6.10 -28.94
CA GLY A 90 -0.88 -4.86 -28.64
C GLY A 90 0.22 -5.07 -27.62
N TRP A 91 0.51 -4.04 -26.83
CA TRP A 91 1.55 -4.08 -25.81
C TRP A 91 1.25 -3.10 -24.67
N ALA A 92 1.93 -3.29 -23.54
CA ALA A 92 1.85 -2.44 -22.37
C ALA A 92 3.24 -2.31 -21.72
N HIS A 93 3.39 -1.39 -20.77
CA HIS A 93 4.51 -1.39 -19.82
C HIS A 93 4.07 -1.95 -18.48
N VAL A 94 4.98 -2.63 -17.79
CA VAL A 94 4.81 -3.03 -16.39
C VAL A 94 5.67 -2.15 -15.51
N LEU A 95 5.04 -1.31 -14.69
CA LEU A 95 5.72 -0.31 -13.87
C LEU A 95 5.77 -0.75 -12.41
N TYR A 96 6.83 -0.34 -11.73
CA TYR A 96 6.93 -0.48 -10.28
C TYR A 96 5.82 0.35 -9.64
N PRO A 97 5.09 -0.18 -8.64
CA PRO A 97 3.98 0.56 -8.05
C PRO A 97 4.49 1.68 -7.15
N THR A 98 4.02 2.90 -7.41
CA THR A 98 4.24 4.06 -6.53
C THR A 98 2.91 4.50 -5.94
N SER A 99 2.93 5.30 -4.86
CA SER A 99 1.73 5.85 -4.25
C SER A 99 0.84 6.58 -5.26
N GLU A 100 1.45 7.33 -6.18
CA GLU A 100 0.76 8.10 -7.21
C GLU A 100 0.09 7.20 -8.23
N LEU A 101 0.79 6.15 -8.70
CA LEU A 101 0.20 5.17 -9.62
C LEU A 101 -0.89 4.34 -8.93
N TRP A 102 -0.72 4.04 -7.65
CA TRP A 102 -1.74 3.38 -6.84
C TRP A 102 -3.00 4.23 -6.72
N THR A 103 -2.87 5.52 -6.40
CA THR A 103 -4.00 6.46 -6.37
C THR A 103 -4.81 6.46 -7.67
N GLN A 104 -4.18 6.25 -8.83
CA GLN A 104 -4.86 6.18 -10.12
C GLN A 104 -5.51 4.82 -10.43
N THR A 105 -5.14 3.75 -9.72
CA THR A 105 -5.49 2.37 -10.09
C THR A 105 -6.15 1.57 -8.98
N LEU A 106 -6.19 2.10 -7.76
CA LEU A 106 -6.76 1.43 -6.60
C LEU A 106 -8.26 1.15 -6.79
N PRO A 107 -8.78 0.07 -6.18
CA PRO A 107 -10.20 -0.20 -6.17
C PRO A 107 -10.93 0.80 -5.26
N HIS A 108 -11.73 1.70 -5.85
CA HIS A 108 -12.50 2.68 -5.11
C HIS A 108 -13.56 2.03 -4.21
N ARG A 109 -13.44 2.28 -2.91
CA ARG A 109 -14.46 1.94 -1.89
C ARG A 109 -15.19 3.19 -1.40
N THR A 110 -14.54 4.34 -1.56
CA THR A 110 -14.99 5.67 -1.13
C THR A 110 -14.53 6.70 -2.16
N GLN A 111 -14.99 7.94 -2.00
CA GLN A 111 -14.26 9.07 -2.56
C GLN A 111 -12.83 9.06 -2.02
N ILE A 112 -11.86 9.45 -2.86
CA ILE A 112 -10.44 9.51 -2.49
C ILE A 112 -9.87 10.89 -2.69
N ILE A 113 -8.75 11.13 -2.01
CA ILE A 113 -7.87 12.27 -2.24
C ILE A 113 -6.88 11.90 -3.34
N TYR A 114 -6.66 12.81 -4.29
CA TYR A 114 -5.75 12.64 -5.41
C TYR A 114 -4.41 13.34 -5.17
N THR A 115 -3.42 13.00 -5.99
CA THR A 115 -2.03 13.44 -5.85
C THR A 115 -1.83 14.95 -5.62
N PRO A 116 -2.55 15.89 -6.28
CA PRO A 116 -2.38 17.31 -6.02
C PRO A 116 -2.66 17.67 -4.54
N ASP A 117 -3.82 17.26 -4.02
CA ASP A 117 -4.21 17.54 -2.64
C ASP A 117 -3.35 16.76 -1.65
N ILE A 118 -3.04 15.49 -1.95
CA ILE A 118 -2.11 14.68 -1.14
C ILE A 118 -0.78 15.42 -0.97
N SER A 119 -0.21 15.94 -2.06
CA SER A 119 1.09 16.63 -2.02
C SER A 119 1.04 17.88 -1.14
N LEU A 120 -0.04 18.64 -1.20
CA LEU A 120 -0.25 19.83 -0.39
C LEU A 120 -0.47 19.47 1.08
N ILE A 121 -1.30 18.47 1.38
CA ILE A 121 -1.54 17.97 2.75
C ILE A 121 -0.23 17.55 3.39
N MET A 122 0.56 16.71 2.71
CA MET A 122 1.82 16.21 3.25
C MET A 122 2.84 17.32 3.47
N PHE A 123 2.85 18.33 2.59
CA PHE A 123 3.70 19.51 2.74
C PHE A 123 3.28 20.38 3.93
N MET A 124 1.98 20.70 4.04
CA MET A 124 1.45 21.56 5.10
C MET A 124 1.48 20.91 6.49
N LEU A 125 1.40 19.58 6.55
CA LEU A 125 1.61 18.81 7.79
C LEU A 125 3.09 18.56 8.11
N GLU A 126 4.01 19.07 7.28
CA GLU A 126 5.46 18.95 7.42
C GLU A 126 5.93 17.49 7.55
N LEU A 127 5.28 16.56 6.83
CA LEU A 127 5.58 15.14 6.94
C LEU A 127 7.01 14.85 6.46
N LYS A 128 7.73 14.07 7.26
CA LYS A 128 9.14 13.71 7.02
C LYS A 128 9.41 12.30 7.55
N PRO A 129 10.54 11.68 7.16
CA PRO A 129 10.99 10.44 7.77
C PRO A 129 10.95 10.52 9.30
N GLY A 130 10.30 9.55 9.94
CA GLY A 130 10.13 9.52 11.40
C GLY A 130 8.83 10.14 11.93
N SER A 131 8.05 10.86 11.10
CA SER A 131 6.76 11.41 11.54
C SER A 131 5.78 10.31 11.97
N ILE A 132 5.14 10.50 13.13
CA ILE A 132 3.97 9.73 13.55
C ILE A 132 2.72 10.48 13.12
N VAL A 133 1.90 9.87 12.28
CA VAL A 133 0.71 10.52 11.71
C VAL A 133 -0.54 9.77 12.15
N VAL A 134 -1.56 10.53 12.55
CA VAL A 134 -2.90 10.01 12.79
C VAL A 134 -3.79 10.42 11.62
N GLU A 135 -4.44 9.44 11.00
CA GLU A 135 -5.40 9.62 9.92
C GLU A 135 -6.75 9.08 10.39
N SER A 136 -7.84 9.78 10.12
CA SER A 136 -9.18 9.19 10.30
C SER A 136 -10.09 9.49 9.13
N GLY A 137 -10.70 8.40 8.67
CA GLY A 137 -11.16 8.25 7.30
C GLY A 137 -10.19 7.43 6.47
N THR A 138 -9.83 6.19 6.87
CA THR A 138 -8.94 5.33 6.05
C THR A 138 -9.46 5.17 4.62
N GLY A 139 -10.77 4.95 4.47
CA GLY A 139 -11.45 4.89 3.18
C GLY A 139 -10.83 3.88 2.23
N SER A 140 -10.35 4.37 1.07
CA SER A 140 -9.69 3.53 0.06
C SER A 140 -8.16 3.53 0.18
N GLY A 141 -7.57 4.19 1.19
CA GLY A 141 -6.14 4.13 1.48
C GLY A 141 -5.22 4.96 0.56
N SER A 142 -5.77 5.83 -0.30
CA SER A 142 -4.98 6.66 -1.24
C SER A 142 -3.94 7.54 -0.52
N LEU A 143 -4.39 8.33 0.45
CA LEU A 143 -3.52 9.18 1.26
C LEU A 143 -2.60 8.34 2.13
N THR A 144 -3.12 7.29 2.79
CA THR A 144 -2.34 6.38 3.63
C THR A 144 -1.10 5.83 2.93
N HIS A 145 -1.20 5.39 1.66
CA HIS A 145 -0.03 4.88 0.93
C HIS A 145 1.05 5.95 0.74
N SER A 146 0.64 7.18 0.40
CA SER A 146 1.56 8.31 0.17
C SER A 146 2.25 8.72 1.46
N MET A 147 1.51 8.82 2.57
CA MET A 147 2.07 9.12 3.88
C MET A 147 2.98 7.98 4.37
N ALA A 148 2.57 6.73 4.22
CA ALA A 148 3.35 5.57 4.64
C ALA A 148 4.72 5.52 3.96
N VAL A 149 4.82 5.80 2.66
CA VAL A 149 6.12 5.87 1.98
C VAL A 149 6.94 7.05 2.47
N ARG A 150 6.32 8.21 2.73
CA ARG A 150 7.01 9.43 3.17
C ARG A 150 7.62 9.36 4.56
N VAL A 151 6.94 8.69 5.49
CA VAL A 151 7.38 8.67 6.91
C VAL A 151 8.41 7.58 7.20
N LYS A 152 8.67 6.66 6.26
CA LYS A 152 9.74 5.67 6.37
C LYS A 152 11.12 6.32 6.56
N PRO A 153 12.08 5.63 7.21
CA PRO A 153 11.98 4.25 7.70
C PRO A 153 11.45 4.11 9.14
N THR A 154 11.35 5.20 9.90
CA THR A 154 11.08 5.14 11.36
C THR A 154 9.75 5.74 11.78
N GLY A 155 9.01 6.37 10.87
CA GLY A 155 7.69 6.94 11.16
C GLY A 155 6.59 5.90 11.01
N HIS A 156 5.39 6.25 11.48
CA HIS A 156 4.27 5.32 11.55
C HIS A 156 2.94 6.03 11.27
N ILE A 157 2.06 5.38 10.53
CA ILE A 157 0.71 5.87 10.26
C ILE A 157 -0.28 5.08 11.10
N TYR A 158 -1.07 5.78 11.91
CA TYR A 158 -2.22 5.22 12.61
C TYR A 158 -3.49 5.69 11.92
N THR A 159 -4.19 4.79 11.25
CA THR A 159 -5.40 5.13 10.49
C THR A 159 -6.64 4.45 11.06
N TYR A 160 -7.75 5.17 11.05
CA TYR A 160 -9.02 4.72 11.62
C TYR A 160 -10.15 4.80 10.59
N ASP A 161 -10.96 3.75 10.51
CA ASP A 161 -12.24 3.75 9.80
C ASP A 161 -13.32 3.20 10.73
N PHE A 162 -14.49 3.80 10.78
CA PHE A 162 -15.58 3.31 11.63
C PHE A 162 -16.26 2.06 11.04
N HIS A 163 -16.06 1.79 9.75
CA HIS A 163 -16.66 0.68 9.04
C HIS A 163 -15.72 -0.53 9.01
N GLU A 164 -16.06 -1.57 9.77
CA GLU A 164 -15.25 -2.79 9.97
C GLU A 164 -14.74 -3.39 8.65
N GLN A 165 -15.63 -3.62 7.69
CA GLN A 165 -15.23 -4.20 6.40
C GLN A 165 -14.18 -3.36 5.65
N ARG A 166 -14.22 -2.02 5.75
CA ARG A 166 -13.23 -1.15 5.11
C ARG A 166 -11.91 -1.19 5.86
N ALA A 167 -11.95 -1.17 7.19
CA ALA A 167 -10.76 -1.28 8.03
C ALA A 167 -10.02 -2.60 7.77
N ASP A 168 -10.75 -3.72 7.71
CA ASP A 168 -10.22 -5.06 7.41
C ASP A 168 -9.63 -5.15 6.00
N GLN A 169 -10.34 -4.60 5.01
CA GLN A 169 -9.86 -4.60 3.63
C GLN A 169 -8.59 -3.76 3.48
N ALA A 170 -8.55 -2.58 4.11
CA ALA A 170 -7.36 -1.73 4.13
C ALA A 170 -6.19 -2.43 4.83
N GLN A 171 -6.43 -3.11 5.96
CA GLN A 171 -5.38 -3.86 6.66
C GLN A 171 -4.79 -4.99 5.79
N LYS A 172 -5.64 -5.73 5.08
CA LYS A 172 -5.19 -6.77 4.13
C LYS A 172 -4.39 -6.17 2.98
N GLU A 173 -4.82 -5.02 2.46
CA GLU A 173 -4.15 -4.29 1.38
C GLU A 173 -2.77 -3.77 1.83
N PHE A 174 -2.68 -3.09 2.98
CA PHE A 174 -1.40 -2.63 3.54
C PHE A 174 -0.44 -3.80 3.81
N LYS A 175 -0.96 -4.96 4.25
CA LYS A 175 -0.17 -6.17 4.39
C LYS A 175 0.32 -6.70 3.05
N ALA A 176 -0.57 -6.78 2.06
CA ALA A 176 -0.22 -7.21 0.71
C ALA A 176 0.79 -6.28 0.03
N HIS A 177 0.86 -5.02 0.45
CA HIS A 177 1.79 -4.00 -0.04
C HIS A 177 2.98 -3.78 0.89
N GLY A 178 3.29 -4.69 1.82
CA GLY A 178 4.47 -4.54 2.69
C GLY A 178 4.51 -3.24 3.50
N LEU A 179 3.35 -2.64 3.79
CA LEU A 179 3.20 -1.42 4.58
C LEU A 179 2.80 -1.70 6.02
N SER A 180 2.51 -2.96 6.39
CA SER A 180 2.12 -3.31 7.76
C SER A 180 3.16 -2.99 8.83
N GLU A 181 4.43 -2.85 8.47
CA GLU A 181 5.48 -2.48 9.43
C GLU A 181 5.33 -1.03 9.92
N ASN A 182 4.76 -0.15 9.10
CA ASN A 182 4.65 1.28 9.41
C ASN A 182 3.24 1.85 9.25
N VAL A 183 2.22 1.00 9.11
CA VAL A 183 0.81 1.37 9.04
C VAL A 183 0.00 0.47 9.96
N THR A 184 -0.76 1.07 10.87
CA THR A 184 -1.75 0.40 11.72
C THR A 184 -3.14 0.92 11.39
N SER A 185 -3.97 0.05 10.80
CA SER A 185 -5.39 0.31 10.54
C SER A 185 -6.24 -0.28 11.66
N GLN A 186 -7.20 0.49 12.19
CA GLN A 186 -8.14 0.02 13.22
C GLN A 186 -9.58 0.37 12.85
N CYS A 187 -10.50 -0.55 13.13
CA CYS A 187 -11.93 -0.25 13.12
C CYS A 187 -12.30 0.55 14.36
N ARG A 188 -12.63 1.85 14.22
CA ARG A 188 -12.95 2.72 15.34
C ARG A 188 -13.79 3.93 14.91
N ASP A 189 -14.85 4.22 15.66
CA ASP A 189 -15.53 5.52 15.61
C ASP A 189 -14.77 6.53 16.48
N VAL A 190 -13.96 7.37 15.82
CA VAL A 190 -13.13 8.38 16.51
C VAL A 190 -13.93 9.58 17.01
N CYS A 191 -15.14 9.82 16.49
CA CYS A 191 -16.00 10.90 16.96
C CYS A 191 -16.53 10.63 18.36
N GLN A 192 -16.75 9.35 18.69
CA GLN A 192 -17.22 8.92 20.01
C GLN A 192 -16.07 8.50 20.92
N ASN A 193 -15.11 7.74 20.40
CA ASN A 193 -14.12 7.04 21.20
C ASN A 193 -12.71 7.66 21.14
N GLY A 194 -12.51 8.70 20.33
CA GLY A 194 -11.19 9.26 20.06
C GLY A 194 -10.24 8.28 19.38
N PHE A 195 -8.94 8.54 19.47
CA PHE A 195 -7.88 7.68 18.92
C PHE A 195 -7.40 6.63 19.92
N SER A 196 -6.53 5.71 19.48
CA SER A 196 -5.88 4.76 20.39
C SER A 196 -5.00 5.50 21.41
N ASP A 197 -4.85 4.94 22.60
CA ASP A 197 -3.89 5.47 23.59
C ASP A 197 -2.45 5.40 23.08
N ASP A 198 -2.17 4.53 22.10
CA ASP A 198 -0.87 4.40 21.44
C ASP A 198 -0.36 5.72 20.87
N VAL A 199 -1.25 6.64 20.46
CA VAL A 199 -0.90 7.91 19.83
C VAL A 199 -1.03 9.14 20.74
N THR A 200 -1.46 8.97 21.99
CA THR A 200 -1.65 10.09 22.93
C THR A 200 -0.33 10.83 23.17
N GLY A 201 -0.29 12.13 22.85
CA GLY A 201 0.90 12.98 22.97
C GLY A 201 2.07 12.59 22.08
N LYS A 202 1.85 11.80 21.02
CA LYS A 202 2.90 11.24 20.17
C LYS A 202 2.75 11.57 18.69
N ALA A 203 1.61 12.06 18.23
CA ALA A 203 1.42 12.40 16.83
C ALA A 203 2.17 13.69 16.46
N ASP A 204 2.93 13.65 15.36
CA ASP A 204 3.49 14.83 14.72
C ASP A 204 2.47 15.52 13.81
N ALA A 205 1.48 14.77 13.30
CA ALA A 205 0.43 15.30 12.45
C ALA A 205 -0.90 14.56 12.63
N VAL A 206 -2.03 15.26 12.48
CA VAL A 206 -3.38 14.67 12.40
C VAL A 206 -4.08 15.10 11.10
N PHE A 207 -4.63 14.15 10.36
CA PHE A 207 -5.48 14.40 9.19
C PHE A 207 -6.87 13.77 9.36
N LEU A 208 -7.93 14.53 9.07
CA LEU A 208 -9.32 14.11 9.25
C LEU A 208 -10.11 14.26 7.96
N ASP A 209 -10.50 13.14 7.35
CA ASP A 209 -11.47 13.07 6.25
C ASP A 209 -12.75 12.40 6.74
N LEU A 210 -13.58 13.19 7.42
CA LEU A 210 -14.78 12.74 8.12
C LEU A 210 -15.95 13.68 7.83
N PRO A 211 -17.21 13.21 7.93
CA PRO A 211 -18.37 14.09 7.82
C PRO A 211 -18.47 15.16 8.92
N HIS A 212 -17.99 14.86 10.12
CA HIS A 212 -18.08 15.75 11.30
C HIS A 212 -16.71 15.89 12.01
N PRO A 213 -15.69 16.48 11.35
CA PRO A 213 -14.32 16.49 11.87
C PRO A 213 -14.19 17.35 13.14
N HIS A 214 -15.06 18.35 13.32
CA HIS A 214 -15.09 19.22 14.49
C HIS A 214 -15.30 18.46 15.82
N LEU A 215 -15.98 17.31 15.79
CA LEU A 215 -16.17 16.46 16.98
C LEU A 215 -14.86 15.78 17.42
N VAL A 216 -13.92 15.62 16.49
CA VAL A 216 -12.66 14.90 16.72
C VAL A 216 -11.53 15.84 17.16
N VAL A 217 -11.69 17.16 16.98
CA VAL A 217 -10.67 18.17 17.33
C VAL A 217 -10.16 18.03 18.77
N PRO A 218 -10.99 17.82 19.81
CA PRO A 218 -10.49 17.60 21.17
C PRO A 218 -9.59 16.36 21.29
N PHE A 219 -9.90 15.29 20.56
CA PHE A 219 -9.08 14.08 20.53
C PHE A 219 -7.80 14.26 19.72
N ALA A 220 -7.82 15.07 18.65
CA ALA A 220 -6.65 15.44 17.87
C ALA A 220 -5.64 16.20 18.74
N ILE A 221 -6.10 17.19 19.51
CA ILE A 221 -5.25 17.92 20.46
C ILE A 221 -4.59 16.98 21.47
N LYS A 222 -5.31 15.96 21.95
CA LYS A 222 -4.76 14.96 22.88
C LYS A 222 -3.72 14.03 22.20
N ALA A 223 -3.90 13.70 20.93
CA ALA A 223 -2.96 12.86 20.19
C ALA A 223 -1.67 13.61 19.82
N LEU A 224 -1.78 14.90 19.49
CA LEU A 224 -0.65 15.70 19.04
C LEU A 224 0.41 15.91 20.13
N LYS A 225 1.67 15.92 19.70
CA LYS A 225 2.77 16.51 20.48
C LYS A 225 2.54 18.02 20.62
N PRO A 226 3.17 18.69 21.60
CA PRO A 226 3.11 20.16 21.70
C PRO A 226 3.59 20.90 20.43
N SER A 227 4.47 20.29 19.64
CA SER A 227 4.98 20.82 18.37
C SER A 227 4.34 20.18 17.12
N GLY A 228 3.27 19.39 17.28
CA GLY A 228 2.60 18.71 16.18
C GLY A 228 1.68 19.64 15.39
N ASN A 229 1.40 19.26 14.14
CA ASN A 229 0.54 19.98 13.20
C ASN A 229 -0.87 19.36 13.11
#